data_AF-A0A1I6YY82-F1
#
_entry.id   AF-A0A1I6YY82-F1
#
_cell.length_a   1.000
_cell.length_b   1.000
_cell.length_c   1.000
_cell.angle_alpha   90.00
_cell.angle_beta   90.00
_cell.angle_gamma   90.00
#
_symmetry.space_group_name_H-M   'P 1'
#
loop_
_entity.id
_entity.type
_entity.pdbx_description
1 polymer ?
#
loop_
_entity_poly.entity_id
_entity_poly.type
_entity_poly.pdbx_seq_one_letter_code
_entity_poly.pdbx_strand_id
1 'polypeptide(L)'
;MELSSLKKEYDLVRQDNMDKFVELSHINPKLVLVEEYWITSDHTMGNRCSYFEAYNQAEEYAYMLAANRSALNQNQDKPFMILINGRGTTVNGHLEEYLDGTYPAK
;
A
#
# COMPACT_ATOMS: atom_id res chain seq x y z
N MET A 1 -5.02 5.48 18.30
CA MET A 1 -6.17 5.46 17.37
C MET A 1 -6.75 4.05 17.42
N GLU A 2 -8.07 3.87 17.47
CA GLU A 2 -8.69 2.54 17.43
C GLU A 2 -8.45 1.89 16.05
N LEU A 3 -8.18 0.58 15.98
CA LEU A 3 -7.95 -0.15 14.71
C LEU A 3 -9.10 0.06 13.70
N SER A 4 -10.33 0.19 14.21
CA SER A 4 -11.52 0.48 13.40
C SER A 4 -11.47 1.84 12.70
N SER A 5 -10.74 2.84 13.25
CA SER A 5 -10.53 4.13 12.62
C SER A 5 -9.42 4.08 11.57
N LEU A 6 -8.33 3.36 11.83
CA LEU A 6 -7.24 3.15 10.87
C LEU A 6 -7.72 2.40 9.62
N LYS A 7 -8.57 1.38 9.80
CA LYS A 7 -9.16 0.65 8.67
C LYS A 7 -10.03 1.55 7.80
N LYS A 8 -10.87 2.39 8.42
CA LYS A 8 -11.68 3.37 7.67
C LYS A 8 -10.82 4.38 6.90
N GLU A 9 -9.76 4.87 7.52
CA GLU A 9 -8.82 5.79 6.87
C GLU A 9 -8.15 5.12 5.66
N TYR A 10 -7.68 3.89 5.82
CA TYR A 10 -7.15 3.08 4.73
C TYR A 10 -8.15 2.90 3.59
N ASP A 11 -9.38 2.48 3.90
CA ASP A 11 -10.42 2.23 2.89
C ASP A 11 -10.76 3.50 2.10
N LEU A 12 -10.89 4.64 2.78
CA LEU A 12 -11.17 5.93 2.17
C LEU A 12 -10.04 6.39 1.24
N VAL A 13 -8.79 6.35 1.73
CA VAL A 13 -7.64 6.77 0.93
C VAL A 13 -7.45 5.86 -0.28
N ARG A 14 -7.65 4.55 -0.10
CA ARG A 14 -7.55 3.58 -1.21
C ARG A 14 -8.63 3.83 -2.25
N GLN A 15 -9.87 4.09 -1.83
CA GLN A 15 -10.95 4.41 -2.76
C GLN A 15 -10.62 5.66 -3.58
N ASP A 16 -10.17 6.74 -2.94
CA ASP A 16 -9.81 7.99 -3.62
C ASP A 16 -8.69 7.80 -4.67
N ASN A 17 -7.72 6.93 -4.39
CA ASN A 17 -6.63 6.66 -5.33
C ASN A 17 -7.08 5.79 -6.50
N MET A 18 -7.93 4.78 -6.23
CA MET A 18 -8.47 3.91 -7.26
C MET A 18 -9.41 4.65 -8.21
N ASP A 19 -10.27 5.53 -7.69
CA ASP A 19 -11.18 6.34 -8.52
C ASP A 19 -10.38 7.23 -9.49
N LYS A 20 -9.34 7.91 -9.00
CA LYS A 20 -8.42 8.69 -9.84
C LYS A 20 -7.71 7.84 -10.89
N PHE A 21 -7.26 6.65 -10.52
CA PHE A 21 -6.60 5.75 -11.46
C PHE A 21 -7.54 5.27 -12.56
N VAL A 22 -8.79 4.94 -12.23
CA VAL A 22 -9.81 4.56 -13.22
C VAL A 22 -10.03 5.71 -14.21
N GLU A 23 -10.20 6.93 -13.73
CA GLU A 23 -10.34 8.11 -14.59
C GLU A 23 -9.15 8.31 -15.53
N LEU A 24 -7.93 8.24 -15.00
CA LEU A 24 -6.71 8.40 -15.80
C LEU A 24 -6.49 7.25 -16.78
N SER A 25 -6.91 6.03 -16.42
CA SER A 25 -6.78 4.84 -17.28
C SER A 25 -7.65 4.92 -18.53
N HIS A 26 -8.78 5.66 -18.48
CA HIS A 26 -9.59 5.94 -19.66
C HIS A 26 -8.86 6.83 -20.68
N ILE A 27 -7.93 7.66 -20.22
CA ILE A 27 -7.11 8.52 -21.08
C ILE A 27 -5.85 7.77 -21.54
N ASN A 28 -5.19 7.07 -20.62
CA ASN A 28 -4.00 6.26 -20.89
C ASN A 28 -4.18 4.81 -20.39
N PRO A 29 -4.59 3.88 -21.26
CA PRO A 29 -4.81 2.48 -20.88
C PRO A 29 -3.54 1.71 -20.46
N LYS A 30 -2.36 2.26 -20.75
CA LYS A 30 -1.07 1.67 -20.35
C LYS A 30 -0.58 2.16 -18.99
N LEU A 31 -1.30 3.10 -18.38
CA LEU A 31 -0.95 3.63 -17.08
C LEU A 31 -0.97 2.52 -16.03
N VAL A 32 0.06 2.49 -15.20
CA VAL A 32 0.21 1.57 -14.09
C VAL A 32 0.27 2.39 -12.80
N LEU A 33 -0.56 2.03 -11.83
CA LEU A 33 -0.57 2.60 -10.50
C LEU A 33 0.24 1.70 -9.56
N VAL A 34 1.14 2.29 -8.79
CA VAL A 34 1.75 1.68 -7.61
C VAL A 34 1.24 2.39 -6.37
N GLU A 35 0.72 1.64 -5.42
CA GLU A 35 0.21 2.14 -4.14
C GLU A 35 1.05 1.57 -3.01
N GLU A 36 1.34 2.41 -2.02
CA GLU A 36 2.10 2.07 -0.83
C GLU A 36 1.32 2.55 0.39
N TYR A 37 1.08 1.64 1.34
CA TYR A 37 0.38 1.92 2.59
C TYR A 37 1.19 1.36 3.76
N TRP A 38 1.25 2.04 4.90
CA TRP A 38 1.99 1.58 6.07
C TRP A 38 1.53 2.24 7.38
N ILE A 39 1.87 1.61 8.49
CA ILE A 39 1.72 2.21 9.82
C ILE A 39 2.97 3.02 10.17
N THR A 40 2.78 4.29 10.50
CA THR A 40 3.84 5.20 10.94
C THR A 40 4.20 4.98 12.41
N SER A 41 5.31 5.59 12.86
CA SER A 41 5.73 5.50 14.27
C SER A 41 4.74 6.12 15.27
N ASP A 42 3.87 7.03 14.82
CA ASP A 42 2.81 7.67 15.60
C ASP A 42 1.46 6.94 15.48
N HIS A 43 1.45 5.72 14.92
CA HIS A 43 0.26 4.89 14.71
C HIS A 43 -0.83 5.58 13.86
N THR A 44 -0.42 6.25 12.79
CA THR A 44 -1.28 6.81 11.75
C THR A 44 -1.10 6.06 10.43
N MET A 45 -2.02 6.24 9.49
CA MET A 45 -1.94 5.63 8.16
C MET A 45 -1.07 6.48 7.24
N GLY A 46 0.10 5.97 6.89
CA GLY A 46 0.91 6.54 5.81
C GLY A 46 0.50 5.98 4.46
N ASN A 47 0.43 6.82 3.44
CA ASN A 47 0.13 6.41 2.08
C ASN A 47 0.96 7.14 1.03
N ARG A 48 1.18 6.51 -0.12
CA ARG A 48 1.79 7.11 -1.31
C ARG A 48 1.29 6.39 -2.56
N CYS A 49 1.09 7.16 -3.63
CA CYS A 49 0.82 6.62 -4.97
C CYS A 49 1.84 7.13 -5.98
N SER A 50 2.11 6.32 -6.99
CA SER A 50 2.98 6.68 -8.11
C SER A 50 2.44 6.06 -9.39
N TYR A 51 2.54 6.79 -10.50
CA TYR A 51 2.05 6.37 -11.80
C TYR A 51 3.20 6.14 -12.77
N PHE A 52 3.10 5.10 -13.58
CA PHE A 52 4.11 4.69 -14.54
C PHE A 52 3.48 4.37 -15.89
N GLU A 53 4.20 4.63 -16.97
CA GLU A 53 3.74 4.29 -18.33
C GLU A 53 4.13 2.87 -18.75
N ALA A 54 5.01 2.22 -17.98
CA ALA A 54 5.53 0.89 -18.26
C ALA A 54 5.48 0.01 -17.01
N TYR A 55 4.93 -1.20 -17.16
CA TYR A 55 4.71 -2.12 -16.05
C TYR A 55 6.01 -2.58 -15.38
N ASN A 56 7.07 -2.81 -16.15
CA ASN A 56 8.37 -3.21 -15.62
C ASN A 56 8.98 -2.15 -14.69
N GLN A 57 8.84 -0.86 -15.03
CA GLN A 57 9.29 0.23 -14.16
C GLN A 57 8.48 0.30 -12.88
N ALA A 58 7.16 0.09 -12.97
CA ALA A 58 6.28 0.04 -11.82
C ALA A 58 6.63 -1.12 -10.88
N GLU A 59 6.93 -2.29 -11.45
CA GLU A 59 7.33 -3.49 -10.72
C GLU A 59 8.69 -3.30 -10.01
N GLU A 60 9.70 -2.78 -10.71
CA GLU A 60 11.01 -2.46 -10.11
C GLU A 60 10.85 -1.47 -8.95
N TYR A 61 10.04 -0.43 -9.13
CA TYR A 61 9.75 0.54 -8.08
C TYR A 61 9.04 -0.09 -6.88
N ALA A 62 8.04 -0.94 -7.12
CA ALA A 62 7.33 -1.65 -6.06
C ALA A 62 8.27 -2.56 -5.25
N TYR A 63 9.18 -3.29 -5.91
CA TYR A 63 10.19 -4.10 -5.21
C TYR A 63 11.14 -3.26 -4.36
N MET A 64 11.58 -2.09 -4.85
CA MET A 64 12.42 -1.19 -4.07
C MET A 64 11.71 -0.66 -2.82
N LEU A 65 10.44 -0.26 -2.95
CA LEU A 65 9.62 0.16 -1.80
C LEU A 65 9.46 -0.99 -0.80
N ALA A 66 9.21 -2.20 -1.29
CA ALA A 66 8.98 -3.37 -0.45
C ALA A 66 10.24 -3.74 0.34
N ALA A 67 11.41 -3.68 -0.31
CA ALA A 67 12.70 -3.89 0.35
C ALA A 67 12.96 -2.83 1.44
N ASN A 68 12.69 -1.55 1.14
CA ASN A 68 12.84 -0.46 2.11
C ASN A 68 11.92 -0.67 3.32
N ARG A 69 10.64 -0.96 3.09
CA ARG A 69 9.67 -1.19 4.17
C ARG A 69 9.98 -2.41 5.00
N SER A 70 10.39 -3.50 4.37
CA SER A 70 10.88 -4.69 5.08
C SER A 70 12.05 -4.36 6.00
N ALA A 71 13.00 -3.54 5.55
CA ALA A 71 14.12 -3.10 6.38
C ALA A 71 13.70 -2.21 7.57
N LEU A 72 12.61 -1.44 7.43
CA LEU A 72 12.06 -0.60 8.49
C LEU A 72 11.11 -1.35 9.45
N ASN A 73 10.57 -2.49 9.02
CA ASN A 73 9.62 -3.31 9.78
C ASN A 73 10.27 -4.53 10.45
N GLN A 74 11.54 -4.45 10.85
CA GLN A 74 12.26 -5.59 11.45
C GLN A 74 11.60 -6.14 12.72
N ASN A 75 10.96 -5.26 13.49
CA ASN A 75 10.28 -5.63 14.74
C ASN A 75 8.80 -5.92 14.55
N GLN A 76 8.30 -5.97 13.31
CA GLN A 76 6.87 -6.20 13.00
C GLN A 76 5.91 -5.07 13.47
N ASP A 77 6.43 -3.94 13.97
CA ASP A 77 5.64 -2.82 14.48
C ASP A 77 5.15 -1.83 13.42
N LYS A 78 5.67 -1.94 12.19
CA LYS A 78 5.38 -1.03 11.06
C LYS A 78 4.91 -1.83 9.85
N PRO A 79 3.78 -2.54 9.96
CA PRO A 79 3.25 -3.30 8.85
C PRO A 79 2.96 -2.38 7.66
N PHE A 80 3.05 -2.95 6.47
CA PHE A 80 2.95 -2.24 5.21
C PHE A 80 2.29 -3.09 4.12
N MET A 81 1.91 -2.45 3.04
CA MET A 81 1.34 -3.07 1.86
C MET A 81 1.74 -2.30 0.62
N ILE A 82 2.07 -3.03 -0.43
CA ILE A 82 2.35 -2.45 -1.74
C ILE A 82 1.48 -3.16 -2.78
N LEU A 83 0.77 -2.36 -3.57
CA LEU A 83 -0.14 -2.81 -4.62
C LEU A 83 0.33 -2.29 -5.98
N ILE A 84 0.14 -3.09 -7.03
CA ILE A 84 0.28 -2.67 -8.42
C ILE A 84 -1.09 -2.83 -9.08
N ASN A 85 -1.66 -1.74 -9.60
CA ASN A 85 -3.02 -1.68 -10.15
C ASN A 85 -4.06 -2.31 -9.20
N GLY A 86 -3.96 -1.99 -7.90
CA GLY A 86 -4.83 -2.55 -6.86
C GLY A 86 -4.58 -4.02 -6.48
N ARG A 87 -3.58 -4.70 -7.08
CA ARG A 87 -3.23 -6.09 -6.77
C ARG A 87 -2.02 -6.17 -5.85
N GLY A 88 -2.11 -7.02 -4.83
CA GLY A 88 -1.00 -7.29 -3.90
C GLY A 88 0.26 -7.75 -4.62
N THR A 89 1.41 -7.23 -4.17
CA THR A 89 2.72 -7.77 -4.54
C THR A 89 3.01 -9.06 -3.77
N THR A 90 4.05 -9.80 -4.16
CA THR A 90 4.50 -11.02 -3.47
C THR A 90 5.13 -10.75 -2.10
N VAL A 91 5.40 -9.48 -1.76
CA VAL A 91 6.01 -9.11 -0.50
C VAL A 91 4.94 -8.95 0.57
N ASN A 92 5.01 -9.79 1.61
CA ASN A 92 4.07 -9.77 2.72
C ASN A 92 4.53 -8.77 3.80
N GLY A 93 3.81 -7.66 3.92
CA GLY A 93 4.03 -6.67 4.98
C GLY A 93 2.96 -6.69 6.08
N HIS A 94 2.03 -7.66 6.06
CA HIS A 94 1.00 -7.92 7.07
C HIS A 94 0.06 -6.76 7.45
N LEU A 95 -0.08 -5.73 6.60
CA LEU A 95 -0.95 -4.59 6.91
C LEU A 95 -2.43 -4.96 6.95
N GLU A 96 -2.90 -5.83 6.06
CA GLU A 96 -4.30 -6.28 6.06
C GLU A 96 -4.61 -7.01 7.38
N GLU A 97 -3.76 -7.95 7.77
CA GLU A 97 -3.90 -8.68 9.03
C GLU A 97 -3.80 -7.77 10.26
N TYR A 98 -2.99 -6.70 10.20
CA TYR A 98 -2.92 -5.70 11.26
C TYR A 98 -4.21 -4.91 11.40
N LEU A 99 -4.77 -4.44 10.27
CA LEU A 99 -6.03 -3.69 10.25
C LEU A 99 -7.23 -4.55 10.70
N ASP A 100 -7.15 -5.86 10.46
CA ASP A 100 -8.15 -6.84 10.93
C ASP A 100 -7.93 -7.29 12.38
N GLY A 101 -6.83 -6.87 13.02
CA GLY A 101 -6.49 -7.23 14.40
C GLY A 101 -6.02 -8.68 14.57
N THR A 102 -5.67 -9.36 13.47
CA THR A 102 -5.12 -10.73 13.48
C THR A 102 -3.59 -10.75 13.51
N TYR A 103 -2.94 -9.59 13.63
CA TYR A 103 -1.49 -9.43 13.66
C TYR A 103 -1.04 -8.45 14.77
N PRO A 104 0.11 -8.67 15.44
CA PRO A 104 0.97 -9.86 15.35
C PRO A 104 0.22 -11.11 15.86
N ALA A 105 0.44 -12.25 15.20
CA ALA A 105 -0.06 -13.52 15.71
C ALA A 105 0.59 -13.75 17.09
N LYS A 106 -0.24 -13.80 18.13
CA LYS A 106 0.21 -14.19 19.48
C LYS A 106 0.70 -15.63 19.50
#